data_AF-A0A316DMW0-F1
#
_entry.id   AF-A0A316DMW0-F1
#
_cell.length_a   1.000
_cell.length_b   1.000
_cell.length_c   1.000
_cell.angle_alpha   90.00
_cell.angle_beta   90.00
_cell.angle_gamma   90.00
#
_symmetry.space_group_name_H-M   'P 1'
#
loop_
_entity.id
_entity.type
_entity.pdbx_description
1 polymer ?
#
loop_
_entity_poly.entity_id
_entity_poly.type
_entity_poly.pdbx_seq_one_letter_code
_entity_poly.pdbx_strand_id
1 'polypeptide(L)'
;MKRTLFFLVLGLLLATTAKGQIKIGDNPQTIDPSSVLELESGSRVLVVTRVSTAEMNAITPLPGAVVYNTDLQCIHYYNGTEWINVCEEVGGIPNLTTDPFINTRSTIVITTDGENNHIEVAPNSIRTEQIVDGGINGDDIQDNSIGQNKIGNDAVGANELEENAVGVEALNNVEVETYLEDYFTNTVGYITNVDIVSGDTGNDLMIGIDGGAFYEEQPVLDAIAANAGDISTNAGNIQTNSDAIAVNTGNIGTNTSAISANTTSISDHITNDGDLDDQNETLTSAIIDGNELVLTESGTETRVDLGTFNNTGSDNQDLSTNGNPGNISIDNGSTLNLNVNDGDFNASNEIQNAAEVDVAANPTNYTESATNVEGHLNGIDNAIGTIIANGGSDGVVTDITTTGNNLVVTGINGGFNGNVPMETLVDNAVSNNGYLTAEADGSATNELTDISFNATTNILSLSNSATVAGATADLSSLAGGGADGVVSNVAASATGFDVTGANGGFNGSIDLDAV
;
A
#
# COMPACT_ATOMS: atom_id res chain seq x y z
N MET A 1 58.02 -158.63 -81.51
CA MET A 1 57.68 -157.43 -82.30
C MET A 1 56.26 -156.90 -82.05
N LYS A 2 55.19 -157.71 -82.01
CA LYS A 2 53.80 -157.19 -81.87
C LYS A 2 53.49 -156.40 -80.57
N ARG A 3 54.08 -156.76 -79.42
CA ARG A 3 53.84 -156.04 -78.14
C ARG A 3 54.54 -154.67 -78.07
N THR A 4 55.75 -154.56 -78.62
CA THR A 4 56.50 -153.29 -78.64
C THR A 4 55.88 -152.28 -79.59
N LEU A 5 55.34 -152.74 -80.73
CA LEU A 5 54.60 -151.89 -81.67
C LEU A 5 53.29 -151.35 -81.08
N PHE A 6 52.60 -152.16 -80.25
CA PHE A 6 51.38 -151.72 -79.57
C PHE A 6 51.65 -150.60 -78.55
N PHE A 7 52.71 -150.71 -77.73
CA PHE A 7 53.06 -149.64 -76.79
C PHE A 7 53.61 -148.39 -77.49
N LEU A 8 54.30 -148.52 -78.62
CA LEU A 8 54.73 -147.38 -79.43
C LEU A 8 53.53 -146.64 -80.03
N VAL A 9 52.57 -147.37 -80.60
CA VAL A 9 51.34 -146.81 -81.18
C VAL A 9 50.46 -146.21 -80.09
N LEU A 10 50.32 -146.87 -78.93
CA LEU A 10 49.57 -146.32 -77.80
C LEU A 10 50.24 -145.06 -77.21
N GLY A 11 51.57 -145.03 -77.15
CA GLY A 11 52.33 -143.83 -76.76
C GLY A 11 52.20 -142.68 -77.75
N LEU A 12 52.09 -142.99 -79.06
CA LEU A 12 51.85 -142.00 -80.12
C LEU A 12 50.39 -141.51 -80.17
N LEU A 13 49.42 -142.34 -79.76
CA LEU A 13 48.01 -141.93 -79.62
C LEU A 13 47.73 -141.15 -78.33
N LEU A 14 48.55 -141.30 -77.29
CA LEU A 14 48.46 -140.54 -76.04
C LEU A 14 49.20 -139.20 -76.08
N ALA A 15 50.03 -138.98 -77.10
CA ALA A 15 50.72 -137.71 -77.33
C ALA A 15 50.09 -137.02 -78.55
N THR A 16 49.05 -136.21 -78.33
CA THR A 16 48.87 -134.88 -78.95
C THR A 16 47.49 -134.29 -78.65
N THR A 17 47.38 -133.57 -77.54
CA THR A 17 46.64 -132.29 -77.53
C THR A 17 47.56 -131.25 -76.91
N ALA A 18 48.66 -130.94 -77.59
CA ALA A 18 49.39 -129.72 -77.31
C ALA A 18 48.46 -128.56 -77.69
N LYS A 19 47.76 -127.99 -76.71
CA LYS A 19 47.11 -126.69 -76.89
C LYS A 19 48.24 -125.68 -77.05
N GLY A 20 48.53 -125.30 -78.29
CA GLY A 20 49.49 -124.24 -78.56
C GLY A 20 48.85 -122.92 -78.20
N GLN A 21 49.04 -122.47 -76.96
CA GLN A 21 48.98 -121.03 -76.68
C GLN A 21 50.15 -120.39 -77.40
N ILE A 22 49.91 -119.26 -78.06
CA ILE A 22 50.93 -118.59 -78.86
C ILE A 22 51.21 -117.25 -78.20
N LYS A 23 52.41 -117.06 -77.66
CA LYS A 23 52.94 -115.74 -77.36
C LYS A 23 53.88 -115.31 -78.48
N ILE A 24 53.68 -114.13 -79.02
CA ILE A 24 54.55 -113.55 -80.06
C ILE A 24 55.16 -112.26 -79.50
N GLY A 25 56.50 -112.24 -79.45
CA GLY A 25 57.28 -111.06 -79.07
C GLY A 25 58.15 -111.28 -77.83
N ASP A 26 58.24 -110.28 -76.96
CA ASP A 26 59.08 -110.30 -75.76
C ASP A 26 58.56 -111.33 -74.75
N ASN A 27 59.45 -111.92 -73.95
CA ASN A 27 59.12 -112.93 -72.92
C ASN A 27 58.21 -114.09 -73.38
N PRO A 28 58.51 -114.79 -74.50
CA PRO A 28 57.62 -115.83 -75.05
C PRO A 28 57.47 -117.08 -74.16
N GLN A 29 58.25 -117.18 -73.09
CA GLN A 29 58.20 -118.28 -72.11
C GLN A 29 57.17 -118.06 -71.00
N THR A 30 56.61 -116.86 -70.89
CA THR A 30 55.63 -116.49 -69.88
C THR A 30 54.36 -116.03 -70.58
N ILE A 31 53.52 -116.98 -70.97
CA ILE A 31 52.17 -116.72 -71.49
C ILE A 31 51.16 -116.81 -70.36
N ASP A 32 50.20 -115.89 -70.31
CA ASP A 32 49.13 -115.95 -69.33
C ASP A 32 48.27 -117.23 -69.56
N PRO A 33 47.94 -118.01 -68.51
CA PRO A 33 47.09 -119.20 -68.65
C PRO A 33 45.72 -118.92 -69.29
N SER A 34 45.25 -117.68 -69.26
CA SER A 34 43.98 -117.22 -69.85
C SER A 34 44.10 -116.82 -71.32
N SER A 35 45.33 -116.71 -71.86
CA SER A 35 45.60 -116.26 -73.24
C SER A 35 45.62 -117.43 -74.22
N VAL A 36 44.94 -117.29 -75.36
CA VAL A 36 45.14 -118.17 -76.53
C VAL A 36 46.21 -117.58 -77.47
N LEU A 37 46.20 -116.26 -77.64
CA LEU A 37 47.20 -115.46 -78.35
C LEU A 37 47.57 -114.26 -77.47
N GLU A 38 48.86 -114.09 -77.21
CA GLU A 38 49.39 -112.93 -76.49
C GLU A 38 50.46 -112.25 -77.33
N LEU A 39 50.40 -110.93 -77.44
CA LEU A 39 51.35 -110.12 -78.20
C LEU A 39 52.03 -109.17 -77.22
N GLU A 40 53.34 -109.30 -77.05
CA GLU A 40 54.13 -108.42 -76.18
C GLU A 40 55.26 -107.81 -77.01
N SER A 41 55.28 -106.49 -77.19
CA SER A 41 56.39 -105.86 -77.90
C SER A 41 56.57 -104.41 -77.48
N GLY A 42 57.82 -104.00 -77.21
CA GLY A 42 58.17 -102.59 -77.01
C GLY A 42 58.20 -101.72 -78.28
N SER A 43 57.98 -102.30 -79.48
CA SER A 43 58.12 -101.56 -80.75
C SER A 43 57.18 -101.99 -81.89
N ARG A 44 56.37 -103.04 -81.71
CA ARG A 44 55.44 -103.56 -82.72
C ARG A 44 54.03 -103.60 -82.16
N VAL A 45 53.03 -103.54 -83.03
CA VAL A 45 51.61 -103.50 -82.66
C VAL A 45 50.82 -104.55 -83.44
N LEU A 46 49.65 -104.94 -82.93
CA LEU A 46 48.67 -105.71 -83.69
C LEU A 46 47.98 -104.79 -84.70
N VAL A 47 48.21 -105.04 -85.98
CA VAL A 47 47.36 -104.49 -87.03
C VAL A 47 46.27 -105.51 -87.33
N VAL A 48 45.05 -105.21 -86.89
CA VAL A 48 43.85 -106.00 -87.23
C VAL A 48 43.48 -105.80 -88.70
N THR A 49 42.55 -106.61 -89.21
CA THR A 49 42.03 -106.47 -90.59
C THR A 49 41.53 -105.05 -90.82
N ARG A 50 42.12 -104.36 -91.80
CA ARG A 50 41.77 -103.00 -92.18
C ARG A 50 40.84 -103.05 -93.38
N VAL A 51 39.66 -102.46 -93.27
CA VAL A 51 38.61 -102.50 -94.29
C VAL A 51 37.89 -101.16 -94.34
N SER A 52 37.40 -100.76 -95.51
CA SER A 52 36.42 -99.67 -95.64
C SER A 52 35.09 -100.04 -94.96
N THR A 53 34.20 -99.08 -94.78
CA THR A 53 32.86 -99.31 -94.23
C THR A 53 32.05 -100.25 -95.11
N ALA A 54 32.18 -100.11 -96.44
CA ALA A 54 31.50 -100.98 -97.39
C ALA A 54 32.01 -102.42 -97.30
N GLU A 55 33.33 -102.61 -97.18
CA GLU A 55 33.94 -103.94 -97.02
C GLU A 55 33.60 -104.54 -95.66
N MET A 56 33.66 -103.75 -94.57
CA MET A 56 33.31 -104.17 -93.21
C MET A 56 31.88 -104.73 -93.14
N ASN A 57 30.91 -104.04 -93.77
CA ASN A 57 29.52 -104.46 -93.80
C ASN A 57 29.24 -105.65 -94.73
N ALA A 58 30.16 -105.95 -95.66
CA ALA A 58 30.06 -107.13 -96.54
C ALA A 58 30.64 -108.40 -95.89
N ILE A 59 31.41 -108.28 -94.79
CA ILE A 59 31.92 -109.43 -94.03
C ILE A 59 30.74 -110.12 -93.33
N THR A 60 30.78 -111.45 -93.24
CA THR A 60 29.94 -112.24 -92.32
C THR A 60 30.76 -112.58 -91.07
N PRO A 61 30.87 -111.68 -90.08
CA PRO A 61 31.75 -111.86 -88.93
C PRO A 61 31.17 -112.83 -87.90
N LEU A 62 32.04 -113.36 -87.03
CA LEU A 62 31.64 -114.00 -85.79
C LEU A 62 31.53 -112.96 -84.67
N PRO A 63 30.71 -113.18 -83.63
CA PRO A 63 30.72 -112.34 -82.43
C PRO A 63 32.14 -112.24 -81.85
N GLY A 64 32.59 -111.02 -81.56
CA GLY A 64 33.95 -110.72 -81.11
C GLY A 64 34.97 -110.50 -82.23
N ALA A 65 34.58 -110.55 -83.51
CA ALA A 65 35.46 -110.14 -84.61
C ALA A 65 35.84 -108.67 -84.46
N VAL A 66 37.11 -108.33 -84.74
CA VAL A 66 37.65 -106.97 -84.62
C VAL A 66 38.26 -106.54 -85.95
N VAL A 67 37.90 -105.34 -86.40
CA VAL A 67 38.47 -104.70 -87.59
C VAL A 67 38.82 -103.25 -87.29
N TYR A 68 39.71 -102.68 -88.09
CA TYR A 68 39.91 -101.24 -88.14
C TYR A 68 39.20 -100.70 -89.38
N ASN A 69 38.14 -99.92 -89.18
CA ASN A 69 37.43 -99.28 -90.28
C ASN A 69 38.25 -98.08 -90.77
N THR A 70 38.67 -98.11 -92.04
CA THR A 70 39.55 -97.07 -92.60
C THR A 70 38.82 -95.78 -92.96
N ASP A 71 37.51 -95.82 -93.20
CA ASP A 71 36.73 -94.63 -93.53
C ASP A 71 36.37 -93.86 -92.25
N LEU A 72 35.99 -94.59 -91.19
CA LEU A 72 35.68 -94.03 -89.86
C LEU A 72 36.91 -93.88 -88.97
N GLN A 73 38.06 -94.34 -89.43
CA GLN A 73 39.35 -94.28 -88.72
C GLN A 73 39.30 -94.81 -87.28
N CYS A 74 38.54 -95.89 -87.06
CA CYS A 74 38.34 -96.44 -85.72
C CYS A 74 38.21 -97.97 -85.70
N ILE A 75 38.59 -98.57 -84.58
CA ILE A 75 38.35 -99.98 -84.27
C ILE A 75 36.85 -100.24 -84.10
N HIS A 76 36.36 -101.28 -84.78
CA HIS A 76 35.02 -101.81 -84.58
C HIS A 76 35.11 -103.26 -84.14
N TYR A 77 34.23 -103.67 -83.23
CA TYR A 77 34.01 -105.08 -82.93
C TYR A 77 32.58 -105.49 -83.26
N TYR A 78 32.39 -106.72 -83.72
CA TYR A 78 31.06 -107.26 -83.98
C TYR A 78 30.47 -107.85 -82.71
N ASN A 79 29.36 -107.32 -82.20
CA ASN A 79 28.75 -107.82 -80.96
C ASN A 79 27.91 -109.10 -81.16
N GLY A 80 27.76 -109.56 -82.41
CA GLY A 80 26.93 -110.69 -82.80
C GLY A 80 25.70 -110.31 -83.61
N THR A 81 25.34 -109.03 -83.65
CA THR A 81 24.26 -108.47 -84.47
C THR A 81 24.74 -107.34 -85.37
N GLU A 82 25.62 -106.48 -84.89
CA GLU A 82 26.11 -105.30 -85.61
C GLU A 82 27.58 -104.97 -85.28
N TRP A 83 28.19 -104.09 -86.08
CA TRP A 83 29.51 -103.53 -85.83
C TRP A 83 29.39 -102.35 -84.86
N ILE A 84 30.01 -102.46 -83.69
CA ILE A 84 30.07 -101.40 -82.67
C ILE A 84 31.33 -100.58 -82.86
N ASN A 85 31.17 -99.27 -83.01
CA ASN A 85 32.26 -98.30 -83.02
C ASN A 85 32.79 -98.10 -81.59
N VAL A 86 34.08 -98.34 -81.35
CA VAL A 86 34.68 -98.25 -80.01
C VAL A 86 35.22 -96.84 -79.71
N CYS A 87 35.34 -95.99 -80.72
CA CYS A 87 35.84 -94.62 -80.59
C CYS A 87 34.72 -93.57 -80.65
N GLU A 88 33.45 -94.00 -80.69
CA GLU A 88 32.34 -93.06 -80.51
C GLU A 88 32.40 -92.54 -79.07
N GLU A 89 32.69 -91.23 -78.95
CA GLU A 89 32.85 -90.53 -77.70
C GLU A 89 31.60 -90.76 -76.82
N VAL A 90 31.79 -91.36 -75.65
CA VAL A 90 30.74 -91.45 -74.62
C VAL A 90 30.50 -90.03 -74.09
N GLY A 91 29.81 -89.21 -74.87
CA GLY A 91 29.42 -87.82 -74.58
C GLY A 91 28.28 -87.72 -73.56
N GLY A 92 28.25 -88.60 -72.57
CA GLY A 92 27.34 -88.56 -71.44
C GLY A 92 28.11 -88.82 -70.17
N ILE A 93 28.01 -87.93 -69.18
CA ILE A 93 28.63 -88.07 -67.85
C ILE A 93 27.97 -89.29 -67.17
N PRO A 94 28.63 -90.46 -67.06
CA PRO A 94 28.01 -91.61 -66.41
C PRO A 94 28.01 -91.35 -64.90
N ASN A 95 26.87 -91.54 -64.23
CA ASN A 95 26.65 -91.35 -62.78
C ASN A 95 26.41 -89.91 -62.27
N LEU A 96 25.92 -88.98 -63.08
CA LEU A 96 25.33 -87.76 -62.53
C LEU A 96 23.87 -88.05 -62.12
N THR A 97 23.57 -88.00 -60.81
CA THR A 97 22.22 -88.20 -60.27
C THR A 97 21.69 -86.90 -59.66
N THR A 98 20.44 -86.58 -59.98
CA THR A 98 19.64 -85.48 -59.40
C THR A 98 18.71 -85.98 -58.30
N ASP A 99 18.85 -87.27 -57.91
CA ASP A 99 18.00 -87.89 -56.92
C ASP A 99 18.46 -87.50 -55.51
N PRO A 100 17.58 -86.88 -54.72
CA PRO A 100 17.89 -86.56 -53.34
C PRO A 100 17.96 -87.81 -52.46
N PHE A 101 19.09 -88.03 -51.78
CA PHE A 101 19.23 -89.17 -50.87
C PHE A 101 18.37 -89.04 -49.59
N ILE A 102 17.92 -87.81 -49.24
CA ILE A 102 17.08 -87.53 -48.04
C ILE A 102 15.95 -86.49 -48.29
N ASN A 103 15.89 -85.84 -49.45
CA ASN A 103 14.89 -84.81 -49.78
C ASN A 103 13.78 -85.38 -50.69
N THR A 104 12.56 -84.85 -50.69
CA THR A 104 11.47 -85.35 -51.56
C THR A 104 11.33 -84.57 -52.88
N ARG A 105 12.19 -83.57 -53.12
CA ARG A 105 12.21 -82.74 -54.33
C ARG A 105 13.66 -82.48 -54.75
N SER A 106 14.00 -82.77 -56.00
CA SER A 106 15.31 -82.43 -56.60
C SER A 106 15.48 -80.92 -56.64
N THR A 107 16.60 -80.41 -56.10
CA THR A 107 16.93 -78.98 -56.07
C THR A 107 17.78 -78.55 -57.27
N ILE A 108 18.55 -79.48 -57.81
CA ILE A 108 19.27 -79.38 -59.09
C ILE A 108 18.73 -80.50 -59.98
N VAL A 109 18.33 -80.15 -61.20
CA VAL A 109 17.78 -81.06 -62.21
C VAL A 109 18.63 -80.97 -63.47
N ILE A 110 18.80 -82.09 -64.17
CA ILE A 110 19.38 -82.10 -65.52
C ILE A 110 18.22 -82.14 -66.49
N THR A 111 18.09 -81.08 -67.28
CA THR A 111 17.08 -80.99 -68.33
C THR A 111 17.78 -81.14 -69.67
N THR A 112 17.32 -82.06 -70.52
CA THR A 112 17.86 -82.25 -71.88
C THR A 112 17.09 -81.41 -72.88
N ASP A 113 17.77 -80.70 -73.79
CA ASP A 113 17.16 -79.92 -74.88
C ASP A 113 17.49 -80.43 -76.29
N GLY A 114 17.75 -81.74 -76.41
CA GLY A 114 18.24 -82.38 -77.63
C GLY A 114 19.57 -83.04 -77.37
N GLU A 115 20.64 -82.52 -77.96
CA GLU A 115 22.01 -83.02 -77.75
C GLU A 115 22.70 -82.44 -76.50
N ASN A 116 22.15 -81.38 -75.86
CA ASN A 116 22.74 -80.79 -74.67
C ASN A 116 22.02 -81.19 -73.38
N ASN A 117 22.80 -81.23 -72.30
CA ASN A 117 22.33 -81.40 -70.93
C ASN A 117 22.47 -80.05 -70.20
N HIS A 118 21.37 -79.50 -69.66
CA HIS A 118 21.36 -78.30 -68.85
C HIS A 118 21.32 -78.64 -67.37
N ILE A 119 22.15 -78.00 -66.55
CA ILE A 119 22.06 -78.06 -65.10
C ILE A 119 21.16 -76.90 -64.64
N GLU A 120 19.97 -77.23 -64.17
CA GLU A 120 18.95 -76.26 -63.77
C GLU A 120 18.68 -76.34 -62.28
N VAL A 121 18.43 -75.19 -61.65
CA VAL A 121 17.94 -75.11 -60.27
C VAL A 121 16.42 -75.00 -60.32
N ALA A 122 15.72 -75.89 -59.61
CA ALA A 122 14.27 -75.86 -59.59
C ALA A 122 13.76 -74.58 -58.87
N PRO A 123 12.62 -74.00 -59.29
CA PRO A 123 12.04 -72.86 -58.59
C PRO A 123 11.81 -73.16 -57.10
N ASN A 124 12.15 -72.20 -56.23
CA ASN A 124 12.01 -72.29 -54.76
C ASN A 124 12.77 -73.49 -54.13
N SER A 125 13.90 -73.89 -54.69
CA SER A 125 14.60 -75.11 -54.27
C SER A 125 15.99 -74.90 -53.65
N ILE A 126 16.47 -73.65 -53.58
CA ILE A 126 17.67 -73.31 -52.82
C ILE A 126 17.29 -73.18 -51.34
N ARG A 127 17.87 -74.05 -50.50
CA ARG A 127 17.76 -74.01 -49.03
C ARG A 127 19.08 -73.56 -48.42
N THR A 128 19.09 -73.36 -47.10
CA THR A 128 20.28 -72.89 -46.38
C THR A 128 21.49 -73.80 -46.55
N GLU A 129 21.31 -75.12 -46.74
CA GLU A 129 22.44 -76.05 -46.91
C GLU A 129 23.13 -75.91 -48.26
N GLN A 130 22.49 -75.23 -49.22
CA GLN A 130 23.02 -74.94 -50.56
C GLN A 130 23.68 -73.56 -50.64
N ILE A 131 23.64 -72.79 -49.55
CA ILE A 131 24.28 -71.48 -49.42
C ILE A 131 25.33 -71.59 -48.30
N VAL A 132 26.59 -71.29 -48.62
CA VAL A 132 27.62 -71.22 -47.58
C VAL A 132 27.42 -69.94 -46.77
N ASP A 133 27.70 -69.98 -45.48
CA ASP A 133 27.63 -68.80 -44.61
C ASP A 133 28.52 -67.65 -45.14
N GLY A 134 27.95 -66.44 -45.22
CA GLY A 134 28.55 -65.27 -45.86
C GLY A 134 28.70 -65.35 -47.39
N GLY A 135 28.18 -66.40 -48.03
CA GLY A 135 28.30 -66.63 -49.47
C GLY A 135 27.38 -65.77 -50.35
N ILE A 136 26.37 -65.12 -49.77
CA ILE A 136 25.56 -64.09 -50.41
C ILE A 136 25.82 -62.78 -49.66
N ASN A 137 26.37 -61.79 -50.34
CA ASN A 137 26.61 -60.45 -49.81
C ASN A 137 25.81 -59.40 -50.60
N GLY A 138 26.00 -58.12 -50.28
CA GLY A 138 25.31 -57.01 -50.94
C GLY A 138 25.54 -56.93 -52.45
N ASP A 139 26.71 -57.37 -52.95
CA ASP A 139 27.02 -57.37 -54.40
C ASP A 139 26.28 -58.48 -55.15
N ASP A 140 25.94 -59.57 -54.45
CA ASP A 140 25.21 -60.72 -55.02
C ASP A 140 23.69 -60.46 -55.12
N ILE A 141 23.20 -59.42 -54.44
CA ILE A 141 21.79 -59.02 -54.39
C ILE A 141 21.59 -57.77 -55.24
N GLN A 142 20.79 -57.86 -56.30
CA GLN A 142 20.47 -56.70 -57.13
C GLN A 142 19.65 -55.65 -56.35
N ASP A 143 19.82 -54.38 -56.68
CA ASP A 143 19.01 -53.29 -56.13
C ASP A 143 17.50 -53.59 -56.19
N ASN A 144 16.80 -53.37 -55.08
CA ASN A 144 15.35 -53.58 -54.92
C ASN A 144 14.86 -55.03 -55.13
N SER A 145 15.77 -56.02 -55.20
CA SER A 145 15.37 -57.41 -55.43
C SER A 145 14.80 -58.11 -54.19
N ILE A 146 15.04 -57.60 -52.97
CA ILE A 146 14.40 -58.04 -51.72
C ILE A 146 13.31 -57.05 -51.33
N GLY A 147 12.05 -57.35 -51.67
CA GLY A 147 10.89 -56.53 -51.32
C GLY A 147 10.22 -56.96 -50.01
N GLN A 148 9.25 -56.18 -49.53
CA GLN A 148 8.56 -56.41 -48.25
C GLN A 148 8.00 -57.84 -48.09
N ASN A 149 7.46 -58.43 -49.17
CA ASN A 149 6.92 -59.79 -49.14
C ASN A 149 7.98 -60.91 -49.10
N LYS A 150 9.27 -60.56 -49.23
CA LYS A 150 10.42 -61.47 -49.16
C LYS A 150 11.14 -61.37 -47.81
N ILE A 151 10.81 -60.37 -46.99
CA ILE A 151 11.29 -60.19 -45.62
C ILE A 151 10.18 -60.69 -44.69
N GLY A 152 10.47 -61.66 -43.83
CA GLY A 152 9.50 -62.15 -42.84
C GLY A 152 9.33 -61.17 -41.67
N ASN A 153 8.28 -61.37 -40.86
CA ASN A 153 8.17 -60.69 -39.57
C ASN A 153 9.43 -61.00 -38.73
N ASP A 154 9.97 -59.97 -38.07
CA ASP A 154 11.18 -60.05 -37.24
C ASP A 154 12.43 -60.58 -37.95
N ALA A 155 12.45 -60.64 -39.29
CA ALA A 155 13.58 -61.17 -40.05
C ALA A 155 14.79 -60.24 -40.09
N VAL A 156 14.61 -58.95 -39.76
CA VAL A 156 15.67 -57.94 -39.71
C VAL A 156 15.69 -57.36 -38.30
N GLY A 157 16.67 -57.75 -37.50
CA GLY A 157 16.91 -57.24 -36.16
C GLY A 157 18.08 -56.26 -36.11
N ALA A 158 18.48 -55.89 -34.90
CA ALA A 158 19.55 -54.91 -34.68
C ALA A 158 20.94 -55.40 -35.15
N ASN A 159 21.16 -56.72 -35.26
CA ASN A 159 22.42 -57.27 -35.77
C ASN A 159 22.47 -57.26 -37.30
N GLU A 160 21.32 -57.30 -37.94
CA GLU A 160 21.15 -57.28 -39.40
C GLU A 160 21.15 -55.85 -39.97
N LEU A 161 21.12 -54.83 -39.09
CA LEU A 161 21.19 -53.41 -39.44
C LEU A 161 22.52 -52.80 -38.97
N GLU A 162 23.33 -52.34 -39.91
CA GLU A 162 24.52 -51.54 -39.59
C GLU A 162 24.13 -50.08 -39.25
N GLU A 163 25.06 -49.34 -38.64
CA GLU A 163 24.86 -47.92 -38.33
C GLU A 163 24.55 -47.13 -39.62
N ASN A 164 23.43 -46.40 -39.63
CA ASN A 164 22.91 -45.66 -40.80
C ASN A 164 22.40 -46.53 -41.97
N ALA A 165 22.15 -47.83 -41.78
CA ALA A 165 21.60 -48.69 -42.83
C ALA A 165 20.17 -48.31 -43.25
N VAL A 166 19.39 -47.65 -42.38
CA VAL A 166 18.00 -47.24 -42.64
C VAL A 166 17.86 -45.73 -42.47
N GLY A 167 17.59 -45.02 -43.57
CA GLY A 167 17.27 -43.59 -43.55
C GLY A 167 15.85 -43.30 -43.06
N VAL A 168 15.59 -42.07 -42.63
CA VAL A 168 14.26 -41.65 -42.14
C VAL A 168 13.18 -41.75 -43.21
N GLU A 169 13.54 -41.68 -44.50
CA GLU A 169 12.62 -41.84 -45.62
C GLU A 169 12.20 -43.31 -45.85
N ALA A 170 13.01 -44.26 -45.36
CA ALA A 170 12.72 -45.69 -45.40
C ALA A 170 11.89 -46.16 -44.20
N LEU A 171 11.74 -45.31 -43.18
CA LEU A 171 10.84 -45.53 -42.06
C LEU A 171 9.43 -45.08 -42.48
N ASN A 172 8.43 -45.94 -42.22
CA ASN A 172 7.05 -45.52 -42.34
C ASN A 172 6.74 -44.56 -41.19
N ASN A 173 6.98 -43.26 -41.41
CA ASN A 173 6.79 -42.25 -40.39
C ASN A 173 5.37 -42.26 -39.81
N VAL A 174 4.35 -42.72 -40.53
CA VAL A 174 2.99 -42.82 -39.97
C VAL A 174 2.90 -43.92 -38.91
N GLU A 175 3.46 -45.11 -39.16
CA GLU A 175 3.48 -46.19 -38.17
C GLU A 175 4.47 -45.92 -37.04
N VAL A 176 5.60 -45.29 -37.36
CA VAL A 176 6.57 -44.84 -36.37
C VAL A 176 5.96 -43.76 -35.48
N GLU A 177 5.29 -42.75 -36.02
CA GLU A 177 4.56 -41.73 -35.25
C GLU A 177 3.44 -42.36 -34.41
N THR A 178 2.65 -43.29 -34.96
CA THR A 178 1.56 -43.97 -34.22
C THR A 178 2.11 -44.83 -33.07
N TYR A 179 3.26 -45.48 -33.24
CA TYR A 179 3.90 -46.28 -32.19
C TYR A 179 4.67 -45.42 -31.18
N LEU A 180 5.19 -44.27 -31.62
CA LEU A 180 5.87 -43.29 -30.77
C LEU A 180 4.90 -42.40 -30.00
N GLU A 181 3.64 -42.25 -30.40
CA GLU A 181 2.60 -41.58 -29.59
C GLU A 181 2.50 -42.18 -28.17
N ASP A 182 2.80 -43.46 -28.01
CA ASP A 182 2.81 -44.16 -26.71
C ASP A 182 4.14 -44.04 -25.93
N TYR A 183 5.26 -43.64 -26.58
CA TYR A 183 6.62 -43.74 -26.01
C TYR A 183 7.52 -42.49 -26.11
N PHE A 184 7.32 -41.58 -27.05
CA PHE A 184 8.13 -40.37 -27.22
C PHE A 184 7.26 -39.10 -27.33
N THR A 185 7.19 -38.36 -26.23
CA THR A 185 6.39 -37.13 -26.06
C THR A 185 7.07 -35.86 -26.62
N ASN A 186 7.67 -35.90 -27.82
CA ASN A 186 8.38 -34.76 -28.41
C ASN A 186 8.03 -34.48 -29.89
N THR A 187 6.84 -34.89 -30.33
CA THR A 187 6.32 -34.50 -31.66
C THR A 187 5.78 -33.07 -31.62
N VAL A 188 5.88 -32.35 -32.74
CA VAL A 188 5.41 -30.96 -32.90
C VAL A 188 3.93 -30.86 -32.49
N GLY A 189 3.62 -30.04 -31.48
CA GLY A 189 2.27 -29.83 -30.95
C GLY A 189 1.94 -30.45 -29.59
N TYR A 190 2.88 -31.18 -28.96
CA TYR A 190 2.64 -31.83 -27.66
C TYR A 190 2.95 -30.96 -26.43
N ILE A 191 3.86 -29.98 -26.53
CA ILE A 191 3.89 -28.86 -25.57
C ILE A 191 2.78 -27.91 -25.99
N THR A 192 1.63 -28.07 -25.36
CA THR A 192 0.49 -27.17 -25.56
C THR A 192 0.63 -25.97 -24.65
N ASN A 193 -0.15 -24.94 -24.94
CA ASN A 193 -0.26 -23.77 -24.10
C ASN A 193 -0.70 -24.08 -22.66
N VAL A 194 -1.41 -25.19 -22.41
CA VAL A 194 -1.78 -25.68 -21.07
C VAL A 194 -0.58 -26.28 -20.31
N ASP A 195 0.44 -26.75 -21.02
CA ASP A 195 1.66 -27.31 -20.43
C ASP A 195 2.67 -26.23 -20.04
N ILE A 196 2.58 -25.05 -20.67
CA ILE A 196 3.47 -23.91 -20.40
C ILE A 196 2.84 -22.93 -19.39
N VAL A 197 1.52 -22.75 -19.42
CA VAL A 197 0.80 -21.81 -18.58
C VAL A 197 -0.15 -22.57 -17.65
N SER A 198 0.14 -22.56 -16.35
CA SER A 198 -0.77 -23.13 -15.34
C SER A 198 -2.11 -22.39 -15.33
N GLY A 199 -3.21 -23.12 -15.11
CA GLY A 199 -4.56 -22.55 -14.99
C GLY A 199 -4.87 -21.90 -13.63
N ASP A 200 -3.88 -21.77 -12.75
CA ASP A 200 -4.06 -21.18 -11.43
C ASP A 200 -4.34 -19.67 -11.54
N THR A 201 -5.22 -19.15 -10.68
CA THR A 201 -5.51 -17.72 -10.61
C THR A 201 -4.27 -16.94 -10.15
N GLY A 202 -3.94 -15.85 -10.84
CA GLY A 202 -2.77 -15.01 -10.51
C GLY A 202 -1.47 -15.45 -11.17
N ASN A 203 -1.54 -16.21 -12.27
CA ASN A 203 -0.38 -16.51 -13.10
C ASN A 203 -0.02 -15.26 -13.94
N ASP A 204 1.24 -14.83 -13.87
CA ASP A 204 1.75 -13.71 -14.68
C ASP A 204 2.02 -14.12 -16.14
N LEU A 205 1.97 -15.43 -16.42
CA LEU A 205 2.03 -15.98 -17.76
C LEU A 205 0.61 -16.19 -18.29
N MET A 206 0.36 -15.71 -19.50
CA MET A 206 -0.87 -15.94 -20.27
C MET A 206 -0.53 -16.56 -21.63
N ILE A 207 -1.53 -17.18 -22.25
CA ILE A 207 -1.38 -17.78 -23.58
C ILE A 207 -1.51 -16.68 -24.63
N GLY A 208 -0.44 -16.48 -25.41
CA GLY A 208 -0.40 -15.56 -26.54
C GLY A 208 -1.23 -16.02 -27.73
N ILE A 209 -1.48 -15.11 -28.68
CA ILE A 209 -2.26 -15.39 -29.91
C ILE A 209 -1.61 -16.42 -30.83
N ASP A 210 -0.30 -16.65 -30.68
CA ASP A 210 0.48 -17.67 -31.38
C ASP A 210 0.50 -19.02 -30.64
N GLY A 211 -0.17 -19.11 -29.49
CA GLY A 211 -0.15 -20.29 -28.62
C GLY A 211 1.09 -20.39 -27.73
N GLY A 212 1.99 -19.39 -27.74
CA GLY A 212 3.14 -19.31 -26.84
C GLY A 212 2.80 -18.76 -25.45
N ALA A 213 3.77 -18.77 -24.53
CA ALA A 213 3.64 -18.09 -23.25
C ALA A 213 4.07 -16.64 -23.34
N PHE A 214 3.20 -15.74 -22.90
CA PHE A 214 3.41 -14.30 -22.83
C PHE A 214 3.39 -13.87 -21.36
N TYR A 215 4.40 -13.13 -20.91
CA TYR A 215 4.44 -12.55 -19.58
C TYR A 215 3.75 -11.18 -19.58
N GLU A 216 2.70 -11.01 -18.77
CA GLU A 216 2.00 -9.73 -18.64
C GLU A 216 2.66 -8.87 -17.56
N GLU A 217 3.42 -7.86 -17.97
CA GLU A 217 4.11 -6.96 -17.05
C GLU A 217 3.20 -5.89 -16.40
N GLN A 218 1.99 -5.68 -16.94
CA GLN A 218 1.12 -4.57 -16.54
C GLN A 218 0.75 -4.57 -15.05
N PRO A 219 0.40 -5.71 -14.41
CA PRO A 219 0.13 -5.73 -12.97
C PRO A 219 1.32 -5.27 -12.12
N VAL A 220 2.54 -5.63 -12.52
CA VAL A 220 3.77 -5.19 -11.84
C VAL A 220 4.00 -3.69 -12.05
N LEU A 221 3.77 -3.18 -13.26
CA LEU A 221 3.89 -1.75 -13.56
C LEU A 221 2.87 -0.92 -12.78
N ASP A 222 1.63 -1.40 -12.64
CA ASP A 222 0.58 -0.73 -11.87
C ASP A 222 0.92 -0.68 -10.37
N ALA A 223 1.44 -1.78 -9.82
CA ALA A 223 1.91 -1.83 -8.44
C ALA A 223 3.09 -0.86 -8.18
N ILE A 224 4.03 -0.77 -9.14
CA ILE A 224 5.13 0.20 -9.08
C ILE A 224 4.60 1.64 -9.09
N ALA A 225 3.64 1.93 -9.97
CA ALA A 225 3.02 3.25 -10.08
C ALA A 225 2.26 3.64 -8.80
N ALA A 226 1.50 2.70 -8.22
CA ALA A 226 0.82 2.91 -6.94
C ALA A 226 1.80 3.22 -5.82
N ASN A 227 2.85 2.42 -5.67
CA ASN A 227 3.88 2.63 -4.66
C ASN A 227 4.64 3.95 -4.86
N ALA A 228 4.89 4.37 -6.10
CA ALA A 228 5.47 5.67 -6.41
C ALA A 228 4.55 6.84 -5.98
N GLY A 229 3.23 6.68 -6.15
CA GLY A 229 2.22 7.60 -5.64
C GLY A 229 2.27 7.74 -4.12
N ASP A 230 2.27 6.62 -3.40
CA ASP A 230 2.34 6.60 -1.93
C ASP A 230 3.64 7.25 -1.40
N ILE A 231 4.76 6.99 -2.06
CA ILE A 231 6.06 7.62 -1.75
C ILE A 231 5.97 9.14 -1.92
N SER A 232 5.36 9.62 -3.01
CA SER A 232 5.17 11.06 -3.26
C SER A 232 4.30 11.73 -2.19
N THR A 233 3.20 11.08 -1.80
CA THR A 233 2.35 11.55 -0.69
C THR A 233 3.11 11.60 0.63
N ASN A 234 3.87 10.56 0.95
CA ASN A 234 4.71 10.53 2.15
C ASN A 234 5.77 11.64 2.13
N ALA A 235 6.39 11.92 0.99
CA ALA A 235 7.33 13.03 0.85
C ALA A 235 6.66 14.40 1.13
N GLY A 236 5.44 14.62 0.63
CA GLY A 236 4.65 15.82 0.92
C GLY A 236 4.27 15.97 2.39
N ASN A 237 3.87 14.88 3.05
CA ASN A 237 3.58 14.86 4.49
C ASN A 237 4.85 15.16 5.33
N ILE A 238 6.00 14.60 4.93
CA ILE A 238 7.29 14.88 5.58
C ILE A 238 7.66 16.36 5.44
N GLN A 239 7.48 16.94 4.25
CA GLN A 239 7.73 18.37 4.04
C GLN A 239 6.83 19.24 4.92
N THR A 240 5.53 18.91 4.99
CA THR A 240 4.57 19.62 5.85
C THR A 240 4.98 19.56 7.33
N ASN A 241 5.40 18.39 7.81
CA ASN A 241 5.92 18.23 9.17
C ASN A 241 7.22 19.03 9.38
N SER A 242 8.12 19.05 8.40
CA SER A 242 9.35 19.84 8.44
C SER A 242 9.06 21.34 8.55
N ASP A 243 8.10 21.85 7.78
CA ASP A 243 7.69 23.26 7.81
C ASP A 243 7.06 23.62 9.18
N ALA A 244 6.20 22.74 9.72
CA ALA A 244 5.62 22.93 11.05
C ALA A 244 6.69 22.91 12.17
N ILE A 245 7.71 22.06 12.07
CA ILE A 245 8.85 22.03 12.99
C ILE A 245 9.64 23.34 12.91
N ALA A 246 9.85 23.89 11.71
CA ALA A 246 10.53 25.17 11.52
C ALA A 246 9.75 26.32 12.19
N VAL A 247 8.42 26.34 12.04
CA VAL A 247 7.55 27.31 12.73
C VAL A 247 7.64 27.16 14.25
N ASN A 248 7.55 25.93 14.77
CA ASN A 248 7.68 25.67 16.20
C ASN A 248 9.05 26.11 16.74
N THR A 249 10.12 25.88 15.99
CA THR A 249 11.47 26.34 16.33
C THR A 249 11.53 27.86 16.43
N GLY A 250 10.90 28.57 15.49
CA GLY A 250 10.76 30.03 15.54
C GLY A 250 10.00 30.52 16.77
N ASN A 251 8.86 29.91 17.08
CA ASN A 251 8.05 30.23 18.26
C ASN A 251 8.81 30.01 19.57
N ILE A 252 9.59 28.91 19.67
CA ILE A 252 10.46 28.65 20.82
C ILE A 252 11.53 29.74 20.95
N GLY A 253 12.13 30.18 19.84
CA GLY A 253 13.09 31.30 19.83
C GLY A 253 12.47 32.61 20.35
N THR A 254 11.24 32.92 19.92
CA THR A 254 10.47 34.07 20.42
C THR A 254 10.20 33.95 21.93
N ASN A 255 9.72 32.80 22.39
CA ASN A 255 9.48 32.56 23.82
C ASN A 255 10.76 32.68 24.65
N THR A 256 11.87 32.13 24.16
CA THR A 256 13.19 32.24 24.80
C THR A 256 13.61 33.70 24.96
N SER A 257 13.40 34.51 23.92
CA SER A 257 13.71 35.95 23.95
C SER A 257 12.81 36.69 24.94
N ALA A 258 11.51 36.39 24.97
CA ALA A 258 10.56 36.99 25.92
C ALA A 258 10.88 36.61 27.38
N ILE A 259 11.23 35.35 27.65
CA ILE A 259 11.65 34.90 28.99
C ILE A 259 12.92 35.64 29.43
N SER A 260 13.89 35.80 28.52
CA SER A 260 15.11 36.55 28.80
C SER A 260 14.79 38.02 29.14
N ALA A 261 13.89 38.66 28.37
CA ALA A 261 13.43 40.01 28.65
C ALA A 261 12.72 40.13 30.02
N ASN A 262 11.81 39.20 30.33
CA ASN A 262 11.15 39.16 31.64
C ASN A 262 12.16 38.98 32.78
N THR A 263 13.17 38.12 32.60
CA THR A 263 14.23 37.90 33.58
C THR A 263 15.00 39.20 33.86
N THR A 264 15.34 39.94 32.80
CA THR A 264 15.96 41.27 32.93
C THR A 264 15.03 42.24 33.65
N SER A 265 13.76 42.35 33.26
CA SER A 265 12.81 43.26 33.92
C SER A 265 12.59 42.95 35.40
N ILE A 266 12.60 41.68 35.80
CA ILE A 266 12.53 41.27 37.21
C ILE A 266 13.80 41.70 37.94
N SER A 267 14.98 41.48 37.37
CA SER A 267 16.25 41.95 37.98
C SER A 267 16.29 43.48 38.12
N ASP A 268 15.82 44.21 37.10
CA ASP A 268 15.73 45.66 37.13
C ASP A 268 14.76 46.13 38.22
N HIS A 269 13.61 45.45 38.38
CA HIS A 269 12.65 45.75 39.45
C HIS A 269 13.26 45.56 40.85
N ILE A 270 13.88 44.40 41.10
CA ILE A 270 14.59 44.09 42.36
C ILE A 270 15.71 45.11 42.64
N THR A 271 16.35 45.63 41.59
CA THR A 271 17.37 46.68 41.77
C THR A 271 16.73 48.03 42.10
N ASN A 272 15.58 48.34 41.51
CA ASN A 272 14.88 49.63 41.65
C ASN A 272 14.09 49.77 42.96
N ASP A 273 13.58 48.67 43.52
CA ASP A 273 12.89 48.71 44.83
C ASP A 273 13.86 48.93 46.00
N GLY A 274 15.17 48.76 45.76
CA GLY A 274 16.22 49.04 46.75
C GLY A 274 16.30 47.99 47.85
N ASP A 275 15.56 46.88 47.74
CA ASP A 275 15.52 45.79 48.70
C ASP A 275 16.28 44.58 48.15
N LEU A 276 17.60 44.61 48.33
CA LEU A 276 18.51 43.55 47.88
C LEU A 276 18.76 42.48 48.96
N ASP A 277 18.04 42.52 50.09
CA ASP A 277 18.21 41.61 51.23
C ASP A 277 17.08 40.58 51.24
N ASP A 278 17.39 39.34 50.83
CA ASP A 278 16.47 38.20 50.78
C ASP A 278 16.04 37.66 52.17
N GLN A 279 16.49 38.31 53.26
CA GLN A 279 16.13 37.96 54.63
C GLN A 279 15.16 38.95 55.29
N ASN A 280 14.99 40.16 54.73
CA ASN A 280 14.11 41.21 55.24
C ASN A 280 12.64 40.76 55.30
N GLU A 281 12.20 39.85 54.44
CA GLU A 281 10.82 39.33 54.48
C GLU A 281 10.59 38.22 55.53
N THR A 282 11.59 37.88 56.33
CA THR A 282 11.54 36.71 57.24
C THR A 282 11.23 37.04 58.70
N LEU A 283 11.10 38.32 59.08
CA LEU A 283 10.72 38.71 60.44
C LEU A 283 9.26 38.29 60.72
N THR A 284 9.12 37.08 61.24
CA THR A 284 7.82 36.45 61.55
C THR A 284 7.29 36.86 62.91
N SER A 285 8.15 37.33 63.81
CA SER A 285 7.76 37.77 65.14
C SER A 285 8.74 38.78 65.72
N ALA A 286 8.22 39.81 66.37
CA ALA A 286 8.98 40.71 67.23
C ALA A 286 8.25 40.81 68.56
N ILE A 287 8.82 40.20 69.61
CA ILE A 287 8.23 40.17 70.95
C ILE A 287 9.22 40.67 71.99
N ILE A 288 8.69 41.15 73.11
CA ILE A 288 9.50 41.46 74.29
C ILE A 288 9.41 40.26 75.23
N ASP A 289 10.57 39.67 75.56
CA ASP A 289 10.71 38.58 76.52
C ASP A 289 11.62 39.05 77.67
N GLY A 290 10.98 39.46 78.78
CA GLY A 290 11.68 40.11 79.88
C GLY A 290 12.30 41.46 79.47
N ASN A 291 13.63 41.51 79.45
CA ASN A 291 14.41 42.70 79.09
C ASN A 291 15.02 42.62 77.69
N GLU A 292 14.64 41.65 76.87
CA GLU A 292 15.18 41.50 75.52
C GLU A 292 14.07 41.72 74.48
N LEU A 293 14.38 42.44 73.40
CA LEU A 293 13.61 42.38 72.17
C LEU A 293 14.07 41.13 71.40
N VAL A 294 13.16 40.18 71.24
CA VAL A 294 13.38 38.95 70.48
C VAL A 294 12.80 39.14 69.08
N LEU A 295 13.68 39.17 68.09
CA LEU A 295 13.33 39.18 66.67
C LEU A 295 13.45 37.76 66.13
N THR A 296 12.38 37.23 65.55
CA THR A 296 12.35 35.87 64.99
C THR A 296 12.37 35.94 63.47
N GLU A 297 13.50 35.56 62.88
CA GLU A 297 13.73 35.53 61.44
C GLU A 297 13.89 34.07 60.99
N SER A 298 12.94 33.57 60.20
CA SER A 298 12.92 32.16 59.74
C SER A 298 13.12 31.10 60.84
N GLY A 299 12.62 31.37 62.06
CA GLY A 299 12.75 30.47 63.22
C GLY A 299 14.06 30.62 64.00
N THR A 300 14.95 31.52 63.60
CA THR A 300 16.14 31.91 64.39
C THR A 300 15.80 33.16 65.20
N GLU A 301 16.08 33.12 66.50
CA GLU A 301 15.89 34.27 67.38
C GLU A 301 17.17 35.10 67.50
N THR A 302 17.09 36.38 67.14
CA THR A 302 18.07 37.40 67.51
C THR A 302 17.54 38.16 68.72
N ARG A 303 18.32 38.17 69.81
CA ARG A 303 17.94 38.83 71.06
C ARG A 303 18.74 40.12 71.23
N VAL A 304 18.02 41.22 71.38
CA VAL A 304 18.59 42.55 71.64
C VAL A 304 18.34 42.90 73.09
N ASP A 305 19.41 43.00 73.88
CA ASP A 305 19.34 43.37 75.30
C ASP A 305 18.87 44.82 75.47
N LEU A 306 17.65 44.97 76.00
CA LEU A 306 17.06 46.23 76.43
C LEU A 306 17.26 46.48 77.93
N GLY A 307 18.01 45.64 78.64
CA GLY A 307 18.32 45.77 80.06
C GLY A 307 19.01 47.08 80.43
N THR A 308 19.72 47.70 79.48
CA THR A 308 20.27 49.06 79.62
C THR A 308 19.22 50.17 79.54
N PHE A 309 18.04 49.88 78.99
CA PHE A 309 16.84 50.73 79.01
C PHE A 309 15.90 50.37 80.16
N ASN A 310 16.29 49.45 81.07
CA ASN A 310 15.64 49.30 82.36
C ASN A 310 15.98 50.55 83.20
N ASN A 311 15.18 51.58 82.98
CA ASN A 311 15.18 52.76 83.82
C ASN A 311 14.50 52.35 85.13
N THR A 312 15.26 52.01 86.16
CA THR A 312 14.75 51.86 87.54
C THR A 312 14.27 53.19 88.15
N GLY A 313 14.03 54.22 87.33
CA GLY A 313 13.28 55.41 87.73
C GLY A 313 11.79 55.09 87.68
N SER A 314 11.06 55.39 88.76
CA SER A 314 9.61 55.21 88.85
C SER A 314 8.87 56.22 87.97
N ASP A 315 8.82 56.01 86.67
CA ASP A 315 8.00 56.84 85.77
C ASP A 315 6.51 56.46 85.79
N ASN A 316 6.04 55.88 86.90
CA ASN A 316 4.61 55.72 87.14
C ASN A 316 3.99 57.11 87.42
N GLN A 317 3.37 57.68 86.40
CA GLN A 317 2.67 58.97 86.44
C GLN A 317 1.26 58.78 87.00
N ASP A 318 1.15 58.27 88.23
CA ASP A 318 -0.14 58.21 88.93
C ASP A 318 -0.59 59.64 89.25
N LEU A 319 -1.61 60.13 88.53
CA LEU A 319 -2.31 61.36 88.87
C LEU A 319 -3.22 61.11 90.07
N SER A 320 -2.88 61.72 91.21
CA SER A 320 -3.73 61.68 92.40
C SER A 320 -4.19 63.07 92.81
N THR A 321 -5.40 63.14 93.38
CA THR A 321 -5.93 64.33 94.06
C THR A 321 -6.18 64.00 95.51
N ASN A 322 -6.06 64.98 96.41
CA ASN A 322 -6.32 64.76 97.84
C ASN A 322 -7.78 65.06 98.24
N GLY A 323 -8.66 65.32 97.26
CA GLY A 323 -10.07 65.66 97.48
C GLY A 323 -10.38 67.15 97.68
N ASN A 324 -9.39 68.04 97.70
CA ASN A 324 -9.60 69.50 97.73
C ASN A 324 -9.34 70.16 96.34
N PRO A 325 -10.06 71.24 95.97
CA PRO A 325 -9.81 71.98 94.73
C PRO A 325 -8.37 72.49 94.61
N GLY A 326 -7.80 72.44 93.40
CA GLY A 326 -6.52 73.07 93.06
C GLY A 326 -5.25 72.24 93.31
N ASN A 327 -5.33 70.95 93.67
CA ASN A 327 -4.16 70.09 93.75
C ASN A 327 -4.20 68.90 92.79
N ILE A 328 -3.12 68.77 92.02
CA ILE A 328 -2.71 67.56 91.32
C ILE A 328 -1.25 67.38 91.71
N SER A 329 -0.89 66.22 92.26
CA SER A 329 0.50 65.88 92.60
C SER A 329 1.02 64.83 91.62
N ILE A 330 2.28 64.98 91.20
CA ILE A 330 3.04 63.97 90.45
C ILE A 330 4.13 63.48 91.40
N ASP A 331 4.20 62.16 91.60
CA ASP A 331 5.20 61.59 92.50
C ASP A 331 6.63 61.80 91.94
N ASN A 332 7.64 61.91 92.82
CA ASN A 332 9.05 62.21 92.49
C ASN A 332 9.41 63.60 91.94
N GLY A 333 8.66 64.64 92.33
CA GLY A 333 9.21 66.01 92.38
C GLY A 333 9.24 66.77 91.05
N SER A 334 8.48 66.34 90.04
CA SER A 334 8.19 67.20 88.90
C SER A 334 7.12 68.23 89.28
N THR A 335 7.46 69.52 89.20
CA THR A 335 6.50 70.62 89.41
C THR A 335 5.59 70.75 88.19
N LEU A 336 4.30 70.41 88.36
CA LEU A 336 3.25 70.86 87.44
C LEU A 336 2.90 72.32 87.79
N ASN A 337 3.52 73.27 87.09
CA ASN A 337 3.13 74.67 87.18
C ASN A 337 1.77 74.85 86.47
N LEU A 338 0.68 74.74 87.23
CA LEU A 338 -0.62 75.26 86.80
C LEU A 338 -0.57 76.78 86.94
N ASN A 339 -0.25 77.45 85.83
CA ASN A 339 -0.31 78.90 85.77
C ASN A 339 -1.77 79.36 85.70
N VAL A 340 -2.50 79.24 86.81
CA VAL A 340 -3.73 79.98 87.05
C VAL A 340 -3.35 81.33 87.66
N ASN A 341 -2.78 82.20 86.83
CA ASN A 341 -2.56 83.59 87.18
C ASN A 341 -3.83 84.38 86.87
N ASP A 342 -4.77 84.40 87.80
CA ASP A 342 -5.90 85.33 87.84
C ASP A 342 -5.70 86.46 88.88
N GLY A 343 -4.64 86.38 89.68
CA GLY A 343 -4.07 87.54 90.36
C GLY A 343 -4.74 87.96 91.67
N ASP A 344 -5.69 87.21 92.22
CA ASP A 344 -6.01 87.32 93.65
C ASP A 344 -6.34 85.95 94.29
N PHE A 345 -6.10 85.83 95.60
CA PHE A 345 -6.20 84.57 96.36
C PHE A 345 -7.61 84.33 96.96
N ASN A 346 -8.67 84.94 96.42
CA ASN A 346 -10.00 84.91 97.03
C ASN A 346 -10.95 83.90 96.36
N ALA A 347 -11.19 82.77 97.03
CA ALA A 347 -12.05 81.66 96.57
C ALA A 347 -13.56 81.98 96.45
N SER A 348 -13.94 83.25 96.33
CA SER A 348 -15.32 83.73 96.09
C SER A 348 -15.42 84.64 94.86
N ASN A 349 -14.30 84.85 94.15
CA ASN A 349 -14.17 85.66 92.94
C ASN A 349 -14.41 84.82 91.68
N GLU A 350 -14.27 83.49 91.72
CA GLU A 350 -14.43 82.63 90.52
C GLU A 350 -15.89 82.48 90.03
N ILE A 351 -16.81 83.35 90.48
CA ILE A 351 -18.20 83.41 90.02
C ILE A 351 -18.44 84.78 89.37
N GLN A 352 -18.69 84.76 88.05
CA GLN A 352 -18.92 85.91 87.19
C GLN A 352 -19.92 86.91 87.80
N ASN A 353 -19.51 88.17 87.94
CA ASN A 353 -20.38 89.25 88.39
C ASN A 353 -21.33 89.66 87.25
N ALA A 354 -22.64 89.68 87.50
CA ALA A 354 -23.66 90.05 86.51
C ALA A 354 -23.53 91.49 85.96
N ALA A 355 -22.70 92.34 86.57
CA ALA A 355 -22.37 93.68 86.09
C ALA A 355 -21.37 93.70 84.92
N GLU A 356 -20.71 92.59 84.58
CA GLU A 356 -19.72 92.51 83.49
C GLU A 356 -20.33 92.02 82.17
N VAL A 357 -21.63 91.71 82.14
CA VAL A 357 -22.40 91.38 80.94
C VAL A 357 -23.24 92.60 80.54
N ASP A 358 -22.73 93.41 79.62
CA ASP A 358 -23.45 94.56 79.07
C ASP A 358 -24.74 94.09 78.35
N VAL A 359 -25.90 94.39 78.93
CA VAL A 359 -27.21 94.26 78.25
C VAL A 359 -27.62 95.61 77.68
N ALA A 360 -27.54 95.73 76.36
CA ALA A 360 -27.71 96.99 75.61
C ALA A 360 -29.12 97.63 75.68
N ALA A 361 -30.11 97.00 76.33
CA ALA A 361 -31.42 97.59 76.60
C ALA A 361 -32.07 96.96 77.84
N ASN A 362 -32.37 97.77 78.85
CA ASN A 362 -33.00 97.34 80.10
C ASN A 362 -34.52 97.16 79.90
N PRO A 363 -35.10 95.95 79.99
CA PRO A 363 -36.55 95.76 79.90
C PRO A 363 -37.25 96.36 81.13
N THR A 364 -38.46 96.91 80.96
CA THR A 364 -39.22 97.64 82.00
C THR A 364 -39.56 96.84 83.27
N ASN A 365 -39.22 95.56 83.33
CA ASN A 365 -39.58 94.63 84.40
C ASN A 365 -38.35 94.18 85.22
N TYR A 366 -37.22 94.88 85.09
CA TYR A 366 -35.97 94.59 85.77
C TYR A 366 -35.87 95.30 87.13
N THR A 367 -35.44 94.60 88.19
CA THR A 367 -35.06 95.22 89.48
C THR A 367 -33.72 94.68 89.96
N GLU A 368 -32.80 95.60 90.21
CA GLU A 368 -31.35 95.41 90.41
C GLU A 368 -31.00 94.95 91.84
N SER A 369 -31.26 93.70 92.20
CA SER A 369 -30.89 93.19 93.54
C SER A 369 -30.41 91.74 93.63
N ALA A 370 -30.05 91.09 92.52
CA ALA A 370 -29.52 89.72 92.55
C ALA A 370 -27.98 89.69 92.45
N THR A 371 -27.33 88.87 93.27
CA THR A 371 -25.87 88.86 93.54
C THR A 371 -25.06 87.86 92.70
N ASN A 372 -25.68 87.03 91.85
CA ASN A 372 -24.98 86.10 90.94
C ASN A 372 -25.81 85.73 89.69
N VAL A 373 -25.16 85.07 88.71
CA VAL A 373 -25.76 84.67 87.42
C VAL A 373 -26.90 83.66 87.59
N GLU A 374 -26.83 82.72 88.54
CA GLU A 374 -27.96 81.84 88.88
C GLU A 374 -29.20 82.60 89.38
N GLY A 375 -29.04 83.71 90.10
CA GLY A 375 -30.15 84.59 90.47
C GLY A 375 -30.73 85.35 89.25
N HIS A 376 -29.88 85.72 88.30
CA HIS A 376 -30.26 86.32 87.02
C HIS A 376 -31.06 85.34 86.15
N LEU A 377 -30.58 84.09 86.04
CA LEU A 377 -31.26 83.01 85.31
C LEU A 377 -32.58 82.62 85.96
N ASN A 378 -32.71 82.64 87.29
CA ASN A 378 -33.99 82.39 87.97
C ASN A 378 -35.03 83.51 87.73
N GLY A 379 -34.59 84.77 87.56
CA GLY A 379 -35.47 85.87 87.12
C GLY A 379 -35.97 85.67 85.68
N ILE A 380 -35.07 85.21 84.80
CA ILE A 380 -35.39 84.85 83.41
C ILE A 380 -36.28 83.60 83.35
N ASP A 381 -36.04 82.57 84.18
CA ASP A 381 -36.86 81.36 84.27
C ASP A 381 -38.27 81.67 84.81
N ASN A 382 -38.42 82.62 85.73
CA ASN A 382 -39.75 83.09 86.14
C ASN A 382 -40.45 83.88 85.02
N ALA A 383 -39.72 84.64 84.21
CA ALA A 383 -40.26 85.33 83.03
C ALA A 383 -40.59 84.37 81.86
N ILE A 384 -39.85 83.26 81.72
CA ILE A 384 -40.09 82.18 80.75
C ILE A 384 -41.19 81.23 81.25
N GLY A 385 -41.29 80.97 82.55
CA GLY A 385 -42.39 80.24 83.18
C GLY A 385 -43.74 80.92 82.98
N THR A 386 -43.76 82.25 82.90
CA THR A 386 -44.95 83.00 82.47
C THR A 386 -45.30 82.87 80.99
N ILE A 387 -44.35 82.49 80.11
CA ILE A 387 -44.59 82.21 78.68
C ILE A 387 -45.32 80.87 78.48
N ILE A 388 -45.23 79.92 79.42
CA ILE A 388 -45.89 78.60 79.33
C ILE A 388 -47.29 78.60 79.96
N ALA A 389 -47.64 79.60 80.79
CA ALA A 389 -48.95 79.65 81.48
C ALA A 389 -49.93 80.71 80.95
N ASN A 390 -49.51 81.74 80.19
CA ASN A 390 -50.41 82.69 79.52
C ASN A 390 -49.75 83.24 78.23
N GLY A 391 -50.32 82.93 77.06
CA GLY A 391 -49.70 83.07 75.73
C GLY A 391 -49.15 84.46 75.36
N GLY A 392 -47.86 84.48 75.06
CA GLY A 392 -47.19 85.52 74.27
C GLY A 392 -47.23 85.18 72.77
N SER A 393 -47.42 86.20 71.95
CA SER A 393 -47.74 86.18 70.51
C SER A 393 -46.62 85.66 69.57
N ASP A 394 -46.20 84.40 69.69
CA ASP A 394 -45.33 83.72 68.71
C ASP A 394 -45.91 82.34 68.33
N GLY A 395 -46.71 82.36 67.26
CA GLY A 395 -47.63 81.30 66.87
C GLY A 395 -47.00 79.95 66.52
N VAL A 396 -47.45 78.89 67.19
CA VAL A 396 -47.01 77.51 66.93
C VAL A 396 -47.96 76.82 65.94
N VAL A 397 -47.38 76.23 64.89
CA VAL A 397 -48.08 75.28 64.02
C VAL A 397 -48.18 73.95 64.75
N THR A 398 -49.41 73.49 64.99
CA THR A 398 -49.69 72.28 65.75
C THR A 398 -49.84 71.03 64.88
N ASP A 399 -50.18 71.19 63.60
CA ASP A 399 -50.33 70.05 62.68
C ASP A 399 -50.25 70.48 61.20
N ILE A 400 -49.78 69.57 60.34
CA ILE A 400 -49.73 69.74 58.87
C ILE A 400 -50.17 68.44 58.19
N THR A 401 -51.25 68.51 57.40
CA THR A 401 -51.78 67.38 56.63
C THR A 401 -52.00 67.75 55.17
N THR A 402 -52.12 66.77 54.28
CA THR A 402 -52.44 66.99 52.86
C THR A 402 -53.89 66.66 52.58
N THR A 403 -54.64 67.58 51.99
CA THR A 403 -56.03 67.34 51.57
C THR A 403 -56.27 68.00 50.21
N GLY A 404 -56.57 67.19 49.17
CA GLY A 404 -56.63 67.68 47.79
C GLY A 404 -55.26 68.13 47.27
N ASN A 405 -55.21 69.28 46.59
CA ASN A 405 -53.98 69.87 46.04
C ASN A 405 -53.33 70.91 46.99
N ASN A 406 -53.70 70.92 48.27
CA ASN A 406 -53.21 71.89 49.26
C ASN A 406 -52.54 71.18 50.44
N LEU A 407 -51.53 71.82 51.03
CA LEU A 407 -51.17 71.58 52.43
C LEU A 407 -52.20 72.27 53.32
N VAL A 408 -52.75 71.56 54.29
CA VAL A 408 -53.61 72.12 55.33
C VAL A 408 -52.78 72.28 56.59
N VAL A 409 -52.56 73.52 57.02
CA VAL A 409 -51.76 73.84 58.19
C VAL A 409 -52.69 74.30 59.30
N THR A 410 -52.55 73.71 60.48
CA THR A 410 -53.37 74.05 61.65
C THR A 410 -52.49 74.65 62.73
N GLY A 411 -52.75 75.91 63.10
CA GLY A 411 -52.02 76.65 64.13
C GLY A 411 -52.93 77.16 65.25
N ILE A 412 -52.36 77.33 66.44
CA ILE A 412 -53.02 77.96 67.60
C ILE A 412 -52.23 79.19 68.06
N ASN A 413 -52.87 80.07 68.85
CA ASN A 413 -52.24 81.26 69.46
C ASN A 413 -51.45 82.16 68.47
N GLY A 414 -52.06 82.44 67.31
CA GLY A 414 -51.48 83.33 66.29
C GLY A 414 -50.64 82.61 65.22
N GLY A 415 -50.47 81.28 65.31
CA GLY A 415 -49.84 80.46 64.28
C GLY A 415 -50.72 80.38 63.02
N PHE A 416 -50.11 80.25 61.85
CA PHE A 416 -50.83 80.15 60.58
C PHE A 416 -51.82 78.98 60.61
N ASN A 417 -53.10 79.26 60.36
CA ASN A 417 -54.17 78.26 60.29
C ASN A 417 -54.94 78.46 58.99
N GLY A 418 -54.69 77.59 58.00
CA GLY A 418 -55.25 77.74 56.67
C GLY A 418 -54.64 76.78 55.65
N ASN A 419 -55.20 76.81 54.45
CA ASN A 419 -54.68 76.05 53.31
C ASN A 419 -53.56 76.82 52.63
N VAL A 420 -52.47 76.11 52.34
CA VAL A 420 -51.41 76.54 51.44
C VAL A 420 -51.62 75.83 50.11
N PRO A 421 -52.01 76.54 49.04
CA PRO A 421 -52.17 75.94 47.73
C PRO A 421 -50.81 75.47 47.21
N MET A 422 -50.64 74.17 46.95
CA MET A 422 -49.36 73.67 46.45
C MET A 422 -49.11 74.09 45.01
N GLU A 423 -50.17 74.32 44.23
CA GLU A 423 -50.07 74.81 42.85
C GLU A 423 -49.32 76.16 42.79
N THR A 424 -49.72 77.13 43.62
CA THR A 424 -49.09 78.46 43.67
C THR A 424 -47.66 78.45 44.24
N LEU A 425 -47.30 77.43 45.03
CA LEU A 425 -45.92 77.22 45.51
C LEU A 425 -45.04 76.50 44.49
N VAL A 426 -45.62 75.60 43.70
CA VAL A 426 -44.96 74.99 42.54
C VAL A 426 -44.68 76.07 41.50
N ASP A 427 -45.65 76.92 41.14
CA ASP A 427 -45.45 78.07 40.24
C ASP A 427 -44.31 79.02 40.68
N ASN A 428 -44.18 79.28 41.99
CA ASN A 428 -43.07 80.09 42.51
C ASN A 428 -41.72 79.35 42.56
N ALA A 429 -41.70 78.02 42.71
CA ALA A 429 -40.48 77.23 42.68
C ALA A 429 -39.96 76.97 41.25
N VAL A 430 -40.84 76.89 40.25
CA VAL A 430 -40.43 76.72 38.83
C VAL A 430 -40.02 78.06 38.18
N SER A 431 -40.46 79.21 38.70
CA SER A 431 -40.06 80.54 38.17
C SER A 431 -38.63 81.00 38.50
N ASN A 432 -37.83 80.20 39.22
CA ASN A 432 -36.40 80.43 39.51
C ASN A 432 -35.46 79.32 38.98
N ASN A 433 -35.98 78.29 38.29
CA ASN A 433 -35.15 77.18 37.78
C ASN A 433 -35.09 77.09 36.24
N GLY A 434 -35.41 78.18 35.53
CA GLY A 434 -34.98 78.34 34.13
C GLY A 434 -35.61 77.41 33.09
N TYR A 435 -36.70 76.71 33.41
CA TYR A 435 -37.46 75.93 32.43
C TYR A 435 -38.87 76.53 32.23
N LEU A 436 -38.91 77.54 31.36
CA LEU A 436 -40.04 77.98 30.51
C LEU A 436 -41.29 78.57 31.19
N THR A 437 -41.31 79.90 31.38
CA THR A 437 -42.51 80.71 31.72
C THR A 437 -42.82 81.82 30.71
N ALA A 438 -42.28 81.75 29.48
CA ALA A 438 -42.69 82.57 28.35
C ALA A 438 -42.27 81.92 27.01
N GLU A 439 -43.24 81.72 26.11
CA GLU A 439 -43.00 81.37 24.70
C GLU A 439 -42.45 82.59 23.95
N ALA A 440 -41.47 82.38 23.07
CA ALA A 440 -40.79 83.48 22.38
C ALA A 440 -41.63 84.14 21.26
N ASP A 441 -42.73 83.51 20.82
CA ASP A 441 -43.59 84.01 19.75
C ASP A 441 -45.10 84.03 20.08
N GLY A 442 -45.53 83.36 21.15
CA GLY A 442 -46.90 83.45 21.71
C GLY A 442 -48.00 82.80 20.85
N SER A 443 -47.67 81.76 20.07
CA SER A 443 -48.57 81.16 19.08
C SER A 443 -48.95 79.71 19.41
N ALA A 444 -50.03 79.51 20.17
CA ALA A 444 -50.63 78.24 20.61
C ALA A 444 -51.07 77.22 19.51
N THR A 445 -50.79 77.52 18.24
CA THR A 445 -51.11 76.66 17.09
C THR A 445 -49.90 75.91 16.54
N ASN A 446 -48.68 76.20 17.02
CA ASN A 446 -47.44 75.62 16.52
C ASN A 446 -46.82 74.55 17.42
N GLU A 447 -47.36 74.35 18.63
CA GLU A 447 -46.83 73.38 19.57
C GLU A 447 -47.49 72.01 19.44
N LEU A 448 -46.68 70.98 19.17
CA LEU A 448 -47.10 69.57 19.27
C LEU A 448 -47.19 69.20 20.76
N THR A 449 -48.38 69.32 21.34
CA THR A 449 -48.57 69.19 22.80
C THR A 449 -48.98 67.80 23.27
N ASP A 450 -49.26 66.83 22.39
CA ASP A 450 -49.63 65.48 22.83
C ASP A 450 -49.25 64.39 21.79
N ILE A 451 -47.98 63.98 21.79
CA ILE A 451 -47.47 62.85 20.99
C ILE A 451 -47.47 61.58 21.85
N SER A 452 -48.32 60.62 21.51
CA SER A 452 -48.34 59.28 22.13
C SER A 452 -47.99 58.19 21.11
N PHE A 453 -47.00 57.35 21.42
CA PHE A 453 -46.64 56.17 20.63
C PHE A 453 -47.16 54.90 21.30
N ASN A 454 -48.04 54.17 20.62
CA ASN A 454 -48.48 52.86 21.08
C ASN A 454 -47.55 51.78 20.51
N ALA A 455 -46.66 51.25 21.34
CA ALA A 455 -45.69 50.22 20.95
C ALA A 455 -46.33 48.85 20.60
N THR A 456 -47.60 48.61 20.93
CA THR A 456 -48.31 47.37 20.58
C THR A 456 -48.90 47.44 19.17
N THR A 457 -49.31 48.63 18.70
CA THR A 457 -49.85 48.83 17.34
C THR A 457 -48.86 49.52 16.40
N ASN A 458 -47.71 49.99 16.90
CA ASN A 458 -46.74 50.84 16.21
C ASN A 458 -47.34 52.11 15.59
N ILE A 459 -48.38 52.67 16.22
CA ILE A 459 -49.04 53.90 15.75
C ILE A 459 -48.64 55.07 16.66
N LEU A 460 -48.21 56.16 16.02
CA LEU A 460 -48.02 57.47 16.63
C LEU A 460 -49.31 58.28 16.46
N SER A 461 -49.98 58.65 17.55
CA SER A 461 -51.24 59.40 17.53
C SER A 461 -51.11 60.77 18.18
N LEU A 462 -51.77 61.77 17.59
CA LEU A 462 -51.97 63.10 18.14
C LEU A 462 -53.43 63.24 18.56
N SER A 463 -53.70 63.65 19.80
CA SER A 463 -55.07 63.77 20.33
C SER A 463 -55.77 65.07 19.91
N ASN A 464 -55.02 66.10 19.49
CA ASN A 464 -55.52 67.36 18.95
C ASN A 464 -54.80 67.72 17.63
N SER A 465 -55.53 68.22 16.63
CA SER A 465 -54.95 68.59 15.32
C SER A 465 -54.03 69.82 15.43
N ALA A 466 -52.75 69.66 15.07
CA ALA A 466 -51.85 70.78 14.83
C ALA A 466 -52.25 71.50 13.53
N THR A 467 -52.70 72.74 13.61
CA THR A 467 -52.91 73.60 12.43
C THR A 467 -51.73 74.54 12.25
N VAL A 468 -50.64 74.03 11.63
CA VAL A 468 -49.67 74.90 10.95
C VAL A 468 -49.46 74.41 9.54
N ALA A 469 -49.74 75.27 8.56
CA ALA A 469 -49.40 75.05 7.17
C ALA A 469 -47.87 74.93 7.02
N GLY A 470 -47.39 73.76 6.59
CA GLY A 470 -46.00 73.54 6.17
C GLY A 470 -45.08 72.79 7.13
N ALA A 471 -45.54 72.38 8.32
CA ALA A 471 -44.75 71.53 9.23
C ALA A 471 -45.21 70.07 9.11
N THR A 472 -44.66 69.33 8.15
CA THR A 472 -44.84 67.88 8.05
C THR A 472 -43.78 67.16 8.88
N ALA A 473 -44.19 66.35 9.86
CA ALA A 473 -43.30 65.36 10.48
C ALA A 473 -43.07 64.22 9.46
N ASP A 474 -41.93 64.26 8.78
CA ASP A 474 -41.55 63.26 7.80
C ASP A 474 -41.04 61.98 8.49
N LEU A 475 -41.94 61.02 8.66
CA LEU A 475 -41.64 59.66 9.14
C LEU A 475 -41.26 58.72 7.98
N SER A 476 -40.95 59.23 6.79
CA SER A 476 -40.65 58.42 5.60
C SER A 476 -39.42 57.53 5.73
N SER A 477 -38.51 57.80 6.67
CA SER A 477 -37.38 56.90 6.97
C SER A 477 -37.77 55.67 7.80
N LEU A 478 -38.92 55.69 8.50
CA LEU A 478 -39.60 54.49 9.01
C LEU A 478 -40.52 53.85 7.95
N ALA A 479 -40.82 54.58 6.87
CA ALA A 479 -41.42 54.06 5.63
C ALA A 479 -40.36 53.78 4.54
N GLY A 480 -39.10 53.58 4.94
CA GLY A 480 -37.94 53.37 4.06
C GLY A 480 -37.54 51.91 3.90
N GLY A 481 -38.53 51.02 3.75
CA GLY A 481 -38.35 49.73 3.06
C GLY A 481 -38.62 49.86 1.56
N GLY A 482 -38.39 51.04 0.97
CA GLY A 482 -38.28 51.17 -0.48
C GLY A 482 -37.12 50.30 -0.94
N ALA A 483 -37.41 49.34 -1.81
CA ALA A 483 -36.49 48.30 -2.25
C ALA A 483 -35.07 48.84 -2.53
N ASP A 484 -34.07 48.23 -1.90
CA ASP A 484 -32.69 48.30 -2.38
C ASP A 484 -32.70 47.93 -3.86
N GLY A 485 -32.21 48.82 -4.72
CA GLY A 485 -32.43 48.76 -6.17
C GLY A 485 -31.96 47.41 -6.74
N VAL A 486 -32.91 46.57 -7.17
CA VAL A 486 -32.57 45.25 -7.71
C VAL A 486 -32.11 45.42 -9.16
N VAL A 487 -30.94 44.86 -9.48
CA VAL A 487 -30.58 44.56 -10.86
C VAL A 487 -31.57 43.51 -11.36
N SER A 488 -32.46 43.91 -12.27
CA SER A 488 -33.51 43.02 -12.79
C SER A 488 -32.98 42.10 -13.89
N ASN A 489 -31.88 42.49 -14.55
CA ASN A 489 -31.21 41.65 -15.54
C ASN A 489 -29.74 42.09 -15.76
N VAL A 490 -28.88 41.10 -16.04
CA VAL A 490 -27.52 41.32 -16.56
C VAL A 490 -27.34 40.44 -17.79
N ALA A 491 -27.12 41.05 -18.95
CA ALA A 491 -26.85 40.34 -20.19
C ALA A 491 -25.40 40.60 -20.64
N ALA A 492 -24.73 39.58 -21.15
CA ALA A 492 -23.43 39.76 -21.78
C ALA A 492 -23.58 40.57 -23.08
N SER A 493 -22.73 41.56 -23.26
CA SER A 493 -22.56 42.29 -24.53
C SER A 493 -21.25 41.85 -25.19
N ALA A 494 -20.94 42.40 -26.37
CA ALA A 494 -19.73 42.01 -27.10
C ALA A 494 -18.41 42.38 -26.36
N THR A 495 -18.44 43.36 -25.44
CA THR A 495 -17.25 43.90 -24.76
C THR A 495 -17.43 44.03 -23.23
N GLY A 496 -18.54 43.52 -22.67
CA GLY A 496 -18.83 43.65 -21.25
C GLY A 496 -20.21 43.16 -20.82
N PHE A 497 -20.85 43.87 -19.89
CA PHE A 497 -22.19 43.55 -19.38
C PHE A 497 -23.14 44.74 -19.50
N ASP A 498 -24.31 44.53 -20.10
CA ASP A 498 -25.42 45.47 -20.02
C ASP A 498 -26.30 45.13 -18.81
N VAL A 499 -26.34 46.06 -17.85
CA VAL A 499 -27.10 45.93 -16.62
C VAL A 499 -28.37 46.76 -16.74
N THR A 500 -29.52 46.13 -16.49
CA THR A 500 -30.81 46.83 -16.40
C THR A 500 -31.31 46.80 -14.96
N GLY A 501 -31.50 47.98 -14.38
CA GLY A 501 -32.06 48.18 -13.04
C GLY A 501 -33.43 48.86 -13.09
N ALA A 502 -34.29 48.56 -12.11
CA ALA A 502 -35.54 49.28 -11.86
C ALA A 502 -35.51 49.95 -10.48
N ASN A 503 -36.38 50.95 -10.26
CA ASN A 503 -36.53 51.64 -8.97
C ASN A 503 -35.21 52.19 -8.38
N GLY A 504 -34.33 52.73 -9.22
CA GLY A 504 -33.07 53.36 -8.80
C GLY A 504 -31.83 52.45 -8.84
N GLY A 505 -31.96 51.18 -9.23
CA GLY A 505 -30.81 50.30 -9.53
C GLY A 505 -30.01 50.74 -10.77
N PHE A 506 -28.73 50.38 -10.84
CA PHE A 506 -27.82 50.75 -11.95
C PHE A 506 -28.38 50.31 -13.31
N ASN A 507 -28.42 51.24 -14.27
CA ASN A 507 -28.85 50.98 -15.64
C ASN A 507 -27.80 51.54 -16.60
N GLY A 508 -27.01 50.67 -17.20
CA GLY A 508 -25.83 51.05 -17.97
C GLY A 508 -24.97 49.87 -18.37
N SER A 509 -24.01 50.13 -19.26
CA SER A 509 -23.04 49.13 -19.71
C SER A 509 -21.78 49.21 -18.86
N ILE A 510 -21.30 48.06 -18.42
CA ILE A 510 -19.99 47.89 -17.77
C ILE A 510 -19.06 47.33 -18.83
N ASP A 511 -18.15 48.16 -19.33
CA ASP A 511 -17.10 47.78 -20.27
C ASP A 511 -15.92 47.16 -19.50
N LEU A 512 -15.55 45.93 -19.83
CA LEU A 512 -14.45 45.23 -19.15
C LEU A 512 -13.08 45.52 -19.76
N ASP A 513 -13.02 46.20 -20.91
CA ASP A 513 -11.77 46.64 -21.53
C ASP A 513 -11.30 48.01 -21.02
N ALA A 514 -12.07 48.66 -20.13
CA ALA A 514 -11.88 50.02 -19.65
C ALA A 514 -11.17 50.15 -18.28
N VAL A 515 -10.38 49.14 -17.88
CA VAL A 515 -9.43 49.21 -16.75
C VAL A 515 -7.99 49.11 -17.25
#